data_AF-A0A4P9J8A8-F1
#
_entry.id   AF-A0A4P9J8A8-F1
#
_cell.length_a   1.000
_cell.length_b   1.000
_cell.length_c   1.000
_cell.angle_alpha   90.00
_cell.angle_beta   90.00
_cell.angle_gamma   90.00
#
_symmetry.space_group_name_H-M   'P 1'
#
loop_
_entity.id
_entity.type
_entity.pdbx_description
1 polymer ?
#
loop_
_entity_poly.entity_id
_entity_poly.type
_entity_poly.pdbx_seq_one_letter_code
_entity_poly.pdbx_strand_id
1 'polypeptide(L)'
;MTHQISPETVHSTLVRVAGDGQALDTAARAARSAGDALVGAFGTAAEAAAAFAGFWSTRSGTGERISALVLHQASCVAEAADAFIDSDGVMTADARSALGSLR
;
A
#
# COMPACT_ATOMS: atom_id res chain seq x y z
N MET A 1 13.37 -22.52 23.13
CA MET A 1 12.36 -21.43 23.14
C MET A 1 11.85 -21.34 21.72
N THR A 2 10.62 -21.78 21.48
CA THR A 2 10.02 -21.79 20.14
C THR A 2 9.73 -20.35 19.77
N HIS A 3 10.39 -19.81 18.75
CA HIS A 3 10.02 -18.53 18.17
C HIS A 3 8.67 -18.74 17.49
N GLN A 4 7.59 -18.43 18.21
CA GLN A 4 6.24 -18.57 17.69
C GLN A 4 6.05 -17.43 16.69
N ILE A 5 6.12 -17.75 15.40
CA ILE A 5 5.64 -16.85 14.36
C ILE A 5 4.13 -16.69 14.62
N SER A 6 3.66 -15.45 14.62
CA SER A 6 2.23 -15.09 14.77
C SER A 6 1.73 -14.55 13.43
N PRO A 7 1.35 -15.43 12.48
CA PRO A 7 0.85 -15.04 11.16
C PRO A 7 -0.30 -14.04 11.21
N GLU A 8 -1.17 -14.16 12.21
CA GLU A 8 -2.29 -13.23 12.42
C GLU A 8 -1.84 -11.79 12.64
N THR A 9 -0.70 -11.58 13.31
CA THR A 9 -0.17 -10.23 13.59
C THR A 9 0.45 -9.62 12.34
N VAL A 10 1.14 -10.43 11.54
CA VAL A 10 1.68 -10.02 10.24
C VAL A 10 0.54 -9.66 9.30
N HIS A 11 -0.45 -10.53 9.15
CA HIS A 11 -1.63 -10.30 8.32
C HIS A 11 -2.39 -9.04 8.74
N SER A 12 -2.67 -8.85 10.03
CA SER A 12 -3.34 -7.66 10.56
C SER A 12 -2.60 -6.36 10.23
N THR A 13 -1.26 -6.37 10.40
CA THR A 13 -0.43 -5.21 10.06
C THR A 13 -0.51 -4.89 8.56
N LEU A 14 -0.57 -5.90 7.70
CA LEU A 14 -0.64 -5.73 6.25
C LEU A 14 -1.99 -5.20 5.78
N VAL A 15 -3.08 -5.72 6.32
CA VAL A 15 -4.43 -5.19 6.05
C VAL A 15 -4.51 -3.72 6.42
N ARG A 16 -3.89 -3.31 7.54
CA ARG A 16 -3.83 -1.91 7.94
C ARG A 16 -3.06 -1.05 6.94
N VAL A 17 -1.87 -1.49 6.50
CA VAL A 17 -1.07 -0.74 5.51
C VAL A 17 -1.79 -0.62 4.16
N ALA A 18 -2.50 -1.67 3.72
CA ALA A 18 -3.33 -1.61 2.53
C ALA A 18 -4.47 -0.59 2.69
N GLY A 19 -5.13 -0.57 3.86
CA GLY A 19 -6.13 0.42 4.21
C GLY A 19 -5.59 1.85 4.19
N ASP A 20 -4.41 2.09 4.76
CA ASP A 20 -3.73 3.40 4.74
C ASP A 20 -3.39 3.83 3.30
N GLY A 21 -2.96 2.89 2.44
CA GLY A 21 -2.72 3.13 1.01
C GLY A 21 -3.99 3.55 0.26
N GLN A 22 -5.12 2.90 0.53
CA GLN A 22 -6.41 3.25 -0.07
C GLN A 22 -6.93 4.63 0.40
N ALA A 23 -6.77 4.95 1.69
CA ALA A 23 -7.09 6.26 2.24
C ALA A 23 -6.23 7.36 1.59
N LEU A 24 -4.93 7.08 1.40
CA LEU A 24 -4.02 7.99 0.70
C LEU A 24 -4.41 8.20 -0.77
N ASP A 25 -4.79 7.14 -1.49
CA ASP A 25 -5.26 7.26 -2.89
C ASP A 25 -6.50 8.16 -3.00
N THR A 26 -7.45 7.97 -2.09
CA THR A 26 -8.67 8.77 -2.03
C THR A 26 -8.36 10.25 -1.79
N ALA A 27 -7.50 10.54 -0.80
CA ALA A 27 -7.08 11.90 -0.50
C ALA A 27 -6.29 12.54 -1.66
N ALA A 28 -5.44 11.76 -2.34
CA ALA A 28 -4.67 12.22 -3.48
C ALA A 28 -5.56 12.60 -4.67
N ARG A 29 -6.56 11.77 -5.01
CA ARG A 29 -7.54 12.07 -6.06
C ARG A 29 -8.39 13.30 -5.73
N ALA A 30 -8.80 13.45 -4.47
CA ALA A 30 -9.53 14.62 -4.02
C ALA A 30 -8.70 15.90 -4.13
N ALA A 31 -7.44 15.86 -3.70
CA ALA A 31 -6.49 16.97 -3.88
C ALA A 31 -6.28 17.29 -5.36
N ARG A 32 -6.19 16.27 -6.21
CA ARG A 32 -6.07 16.46 -7.65
C ARG A 32 -7.28 17.20 -8.23
N SER A 33 -8.48 16.71 -7.93
CA SER A 33 -9.72 17.33 -8.38
C SER A 33 -9.86 18.78 -7.90
N ALA A 34 -9.43 19.08 -6.67
CA ALA A 34 -9.46 20.44 -6.12
C ALA A 34 -8.48 21.38 -6.84
N GLY A 35 -7.27 20.90 -7.15
CA GLY A 35 -6.30 21.68 -7.92
C GLY A 35 -6.75 21.91 -9.37
N ASP A 36 -7.31 20.89 -10.03
CA ASP A 36 -7.87 21.03 -11.39
C ASP A 36 -9.02 22.05 -11.42
N ALA A 37 -9.87 22.07 -10.39
CA ALA A 37 -10.93 23.09 -10.26
C ALA A 37 -10.37 24.51 -10.04
N LEU A 38 -9.27 24.64 -9.27
CA LEU A 38 -8.61 25.93 -9.03
C LEU A 38 -8.02 26.53 -10.31
N VAL A 39 -7.51 25.71 -11.25
CA VAL A 39 -7.03 26.20 -12.56
C VAL A 39 -8.10 27.02 -13.28
N GLY A 40 -9.37 26.58 -13.20
CA GLY A 40 -10.50 27.28 -13.83
C GLY A 40 -11.08 28.44 -13.01
N ALA A 41 -10.69 28.59 -11.74
CA ALA A 41 -11.31 29.54 -10.81
C ALA A 41 -10.73 30.96 -10.86
N PHE A 42 -9.61 31.17 -11.57
CA PHE A 42 -8.90 32.46 -11.61
C PHE A 42 -9.61 33.56 -12.43
N GLY A 43 -10.71 33.25 -13.12
CA GLY A 43 -11.49 34.23 -13.87
C GLY A 43 -10.65 34.95 -14.94
N THR A 44 -10.49 36.26 -14.82
CA THR A 44 -9.73 37.11 -15.78
C THR A 44 -8.24 37.23 -15.44
N ALA A 45 -7.77 36.69 -14.30
CA ALA A 45 -6.37 36.78 -13.88
C ALA A 45 -5.48 35.77 -14.62
N ALA A 46 -5.27 36.00 -15.92
CA ALA A 46 -4.61 35.05 -16.82
C ALA A 46 -3.18 34.67 -16.39
N GLU A 47 -2.40 35.62 -15.87
CA GLU A 47 -1.02 35.36 -15.41
C GLU A 47 -0.99 34.45 -14.17
N ALA A 48 -1.90 34.69 -13.21
CA ALA A 48 -2.03 33.86 -12.02
C ALA A 48 -2.50 32.45 -12.39
N ALA A 49 -3.45 32.34 -13.32
CA ALA A 49 -3.93 31.07 -13.84
C ALA A 49 -2.80 30.28 -14.52
N ALA A 50 -2.01 30.93 -15.37
CA ALA A 50 -0.89 30.30 -16.06
C ALA A 50 0.21 29.85 -15.09
N ALA A 51 0.55 30.69 -14.11
CA ALA A 51 1.53 30.36 -13.08
C ALA A 51 1.07 29.16 -12.22
N PHE A 52 -0.20 29.16 -11.79
CA PHE A 52 -0.76 28.06 -11.03
C PHE A 52 -0.82 26.77 -11.86
N ALA A 53 -1.30 26.82 -13.10
CA ALA A 53 -1.36 25.66 -13.99
C ALA A 53 0.03 25.04 -14.21
N GLY A 54 1.06 25.88 -14.42
CA GLY A 54 2.45 25.44 -14.52
C GLY A 54 2.92 24.73 -13.25
N PHE A 55 2.73 25.36 -12.08
CA PHE A 55 3.05 24.76 -10.78
C PHE A 55 2.30 23.45 -10.52
N TRP A 56 1.02 23.41 -10.88
CA TRP A 56 0.10 22.32 -10.59
C TRP A 56 0.35 21.09 -11.46
N SER A 57 0.65 21.29 -12.76
CA SER A 57 0.90 20.21 -13.71
C SER A 57 1.95 19.20 -13.23
N THR A 58 3.04 19.68 -12.63
CA THR A 58 4.13 18.85 -12.09
C THR A 58 3.76 18.07 -10.83
N ARG A 59 2.70 18.48 -10.10
CA ARG A 59 2.36 17.96 -8.76
C ARG A 59 1.07 17.15 -8.71
N SER A 60 0.18 17.37 -9.68
CA SER A 60 -1.17 16.79 -9.74
C SER A 60 -1.20 15.26 -9.58
N GLY A 61 -0.20 14.54 -10.10
CA GLY A 61 -0.13 13.07 -10.02
C GLY A 61 0.79 12.51 -8.91
N THR A 62 1.44 13.35 -8.10
CA THR A 62 2.43 12.87 -7.12
C THR A 62 1.76 12.07 -6.00
N GLY A 63 0.59 12.50 -5.52
CA GLY A 63 -0.14 11.78 -4.48
C GLY A 63 -0.58 10.37 -4.92
N GLU A 64 -1.10 10.25 -6.14
CA GLU A 64 -1.54 8.98 -6.75
C GLU A 64 -0.36 8.02 -6.96
N ARG A 65 0.83 8.56 -7.28
CA ARG A 65 2.06 7.74 -7.36
C ARG A 65 2.49 7.20 -6.00
N ILE A 66 2.40 8.02 -4.94
CA ILE A 66 2.76 7.59 -3.59
C ILE A 66 1.77 6.52 -3.09
N SER A 67 0.46 6.70 -3.30
CA SER A 67 -0.54 5.69 -2.92
C SER A 67 -0.30 4.36 -3.62
N ALA A 68 0.01 4.39 -4.93
CA ALA A 68 0.33 3.20 -5.69
C ALA A 68 1.56 2.44 -5.15
N LEU A 69 2.61 3.16 -4.73
CA LEU A 69 3.80 2.55 -4.12
C LEU A 69 3.48 1.89 -2.77
N VAL A 70 2.67 2.53 -1.93
CA VAL A 70 2.25 1.97 -0.64
C VAL A 70 1.40 0.71 -0.83
N LEU A 71 0.44 0.74 -1.77
CA LEU A 71 -0.37 -0.42 -2.12
C LEU A 71 0.47 -1.58 -2.66
N HIS A 72 1.44 -1.29 -3.54
CA HIS A 72 2.35 -2.31 -4.07
C HIS A 72 3.23 -2.92 -2.99
N GLN A 73 3.75 -2.10 -2.05
CA GLN A 73 4.50 -2.63 -0.92
C GLN A 73 3.63 -3.52 -0.04
N ALA A 74 2.38 -3.14 0.22
CA ALA A 74 1.44 -3.96 0.98
C ALA A 74 1.20 -5.32 0.30
N SER A 75 1.04 -5.36 -1.03
CA SER A 75 0.84 -6.61 -1.77
C SER A 75 2.07 -7.52 -1.73
N CYS A 76 3.28 -6.98 -1.96
CA CYS A 76 4.51 -7.77 -1.91
C CYS A 76 4.75 -8.40 -0.54
N VAL A 77 4.43 -7.69 0.55
CA VAL A 77 4.61 -8.24 1.89
C VAL A 77 3.50 -9.26 2.24
N ALA A 78 2.28 -9.09 1.72
CA ALA A 78 1.24 -10.12 1.83
C ALA A 78 1.64 -11.43 1.13
N GLU A 79 2.16 -11.36 -0.09
CA GLU A 79 2.68 -12.53 -0.81
C GLU A 79 3.82 -13.22 -0.05
N ALA A 80 4.74 -12.42 0.53
CA ALA A 80 5.82 -12.97 1.35
C ALA A 80 5.31 -13.63 2.64
N ALA A 81 4.28 -13.07 3.27
CA ALA A 81 3.67 -13.64 4.48
C ALA A 81 2.98 -14.98 4.18
N ASP A 82 2.25 -15.08 3.07
CA ASP A 82 1.62 -16.33 2.64
C ASP A 82 2.68 -17.42 2.39
N ALA A 83 3.78 -17.08 1.70
CA ALA A 83 4.89 -18.01 1.48
C ALA A 83 5.54 -18.49 2.79
N PHE A 84 5.66 -17.62 3.80
CA PHE A 84 6.16 -18.00 5.12
C PHE A 84 5.22 -18.96 5.84
N ILE A 85 3.91 -18.72 5.80
CA ILE A 85 2.89 -19.61 6.39
C ILE A 85 2.92 -20.98 5.73
N ASP A 86 3.01 -21.03 4.41
CA ASP A 86 3.11 -22.27 3.65
C ASP A 86 4.37 -23.06 4.04
N SER A 87 5.52 -22.37 4.15
CA SER A 87 6.78 -22.98 4.59
C SER A 87 6.67 -23.57 6.01
N ASP A 88 6.05 -22.84 6.95
CA ASP A 88 5.82 -23.32 8.32
C ASP A 88 4.88 -24.55 8.35
N GLY A 89 3.87 -24.57 7.47
CA GLY A 89 2.97 -25.70 7.28
C GLY A 89 3.71 -26.95 6.82
N VAL A 90 4.59 -26.82 5.83
CA VAL A 90 5.46 -27.91 5.34
C VAL A 90 6.39 -28.40 6.44
N MET A 91 7.10 -27.50 7.13
CA MET A 91 7.99 -27.86 8.24
C MET A 91 7.25 -28.64 9.35
N THR A 92 6.04 -28.20 9.69
CA THR A 92 5.21 -28.88 10.70
C THR A 92 4.77 -30.27 10.25
N ALA A 93 4.42 -30.44 8.97
CA ALA A 93 4.05 -31.73 8.40
C ALA A 93 5.24 -32.70 8.38
N ASP A 94 6.41 -32.23 7.96
CA ASP A 94 7.65 -33.02 7.91
C ASP A 94 8.09 -33.44 9.31
N ALA A 95 8.04 -32.52 10.29
CA ALA A 95 8.33 -32.84 11.69
C ALA A 95 7.39 -33.91 12.24
N ARG A 96 6.09 -33.83 11.91
CA ARG A 96 5.10 -34.84 12.33
C ARG A 96 5.37 -36.21 11.68
N SER A 97 5.74 -36.22 10.40
CA SER A 97 6.08 -37.44 9.66
C SER A 97 7.32 -38.12 10.26
N ALA A 98 8.39 -37.35 10.51
CA ALA A 98 9.63 -37.85 11.11
C ALA A 98 9.38 -38.44 12.51
N LEU A 99 8.60 -37.76 13.36
CA LEU A 99 8.23 -38.28 14.68
C LEU A 99 7.36 -39.55 14.61
N GLY A 100 6.51 -39.67 13.60
CA GLY A 100 5.72 -40.87 13.34
C GLY A 100 6.57 -42.08 12.93
N SER A 101 7.67 -41.85 12.21
CA SER A 101 8.61 -42.89 11.76
C SER A 101 9.58 -43.38 12.84
N LEU A 102 9.65 -42.71 13.99
CA LEU A 102 10.47 -43.08 15.15
C LEU A 102 9.73 -43.96 16.18
N ARG A 103 8.46 -44.30 15.90
CA ARG A 103 7.67 -45.29 16.66
C ARG A 103 7.62 -46.62 15.93
#